data_AF-J0LMT2-F1
#
_entry.id   AF-J0LMT2-F1
#
_cell.length_a   1.000
_cell.length_b   1.000
_cell.length_c   1.000
_cell.angle_alpha   90.00
_cell.angle_beta   90.00
_cell.angle_gamma   90.00
#
_symmetry.space_group_name_H-M   'P 1'
#
loop_
_entity.id
_entity.type
_entity.pdbx_description
1 polymer ?
#
loop_
_entity_poly.entity_id
_entity_poly.type
_entity_poly.pdbx_seq_one_letter_code
_entity_poly.pdbx_strand_id
1 'polypeptide(L)'
;MLSDCEYSRRVRLAGVVVVIVLILVVGAGVVVVRVRDLRQARAALSSVMVEEFEGDRPGAVPLGEAPGSFVPGVSDPDVWPVDPIPSSRVSGIRKAISVYNSLFPGDTVSFESVKRAYGRDLKRNVEQGWKLDKKEHAFIHWSRHYANLVYKNDIFSDGRLIHHKGDKAIDVDGITNYYFITHSDSHAFQDYMFAPGQGE
;
A
#
# COMPACT_ATOMS: atom_id res chain seq x y z
N MET A 1 8.87 49.42 -56.92
CA MET A 1 9.51 48.10 -57.06
C MET A 1 10.65 48.04 -56.05
N LEU A 2 10.57 47.14 -55.06
CA LEU A 2 11.69 46.88 -54.16
C LEU A 2 12.85 46.30 -54.98
N SER A 3 14.08 46.73 -54.72
CA SER A 3 15.25 46.14 -55.40
C SER A 3 15.33 44.64 -55.08
N ASP A 4 15.69 43.79 -56.06
CA ASP A 4 15.74 42.32 -55.90
C ASP A 4 16.57 41.86 -54.69
N CYS A 5 17.57 42.65 -54.29
CA CYS A 5 18.39 42.42 -53.11
C CYS A 5 17.61 42.56 -51.78
N GLU A 6 16.70 43.53 -51.71
CA GLU A 6 15.89 43.80 -50.52
C GLU A 6 14.75 42.78 -50.36
N TYR A 7 14.18 42.32 -51.47
CA TYR A 7 13.19 41.24 -51.48
C TYR A 7 13.81 39.91 -51.02
N SER A 8 14.98 39.55 -51.57
CA SER A 8 15.73 38.34 -51.15
C SER A 8 16.07 38.35 -49.66
N ARG A 9 16.49 39.51 -49.12
CA ARG A 9 16.77 39.67 -47.69
C ARG A 9 15.52 39.50 -46.81
N ARG A 10 14.38 40.07 -47.22
CA ARG A 10 13.10 39.94 -46.50
C ARG A 10 12.57 38.51 -46.52
N VAL A 11 12.67 37.81 -47.65
CA VAL A 11 12.24 36.41 -47.76
C VAL A 11 13.13 35.49 -46.92
N ARG A 12 14.45 35.71 -46.88
CA ARG A 12 15.36 34.96 -45.99
C ARG A 12 15.04 35.20 -44.51
N LEU A 13 14.80 36.45 -44.11
CA LEU A 13 14.39 36.80 -42.75
C LEU A 13 13.05 36.14 -42.38
N ALA A 14 12.06 36.20 -43.26
CA ALA A 14 10.77 35.53 -43.06
C ALA A 14 10.95 34.01 -42.91
N GLY A 15 11.79 33.39 -43.74
CA GLY A 15 12.12 31.97 -43.64
C GLY A 15 12.77 31.60 -42.29
N VAL A 16 13.74 32.39 -41.83
CA VAL A 16 14.38 32.20 -40.52
C VAL A 16 13.38 32.34 -39.38
N VAL A 17 12.50 33.34 -39.42
CA VAL A 17 11.44 33.53 -38.41
C VAL A 17 10.50 32.33 -38.38
N VAL A 18 10.06 31.83 -39.54
CA VAL A 18 9.21 30.63 -39.62
C VAL A 18 9.91 29.42 -39.01
N VAL A 19 11.19 29.20 -39.29
CA VAL A 19 11.96 28.11 -38.69
C VAL A 19 12.05 28.24 -37.17
N ILE A 20 12.31 29.44 -36.65
CA ILE A 20 12.34 29.70 -35.20
C ILE A 20 10.97 29.39 -34.57
N VAL A 21 9.88 29.86 -35.18
CA VAL A 21 8.52 29.60 -34.69
C VAL A 21 8.24 28.09 -34.68
N LEU A 22 8.61 27.35 -35.73
CA LEU A 22 8.44 25.90 -35.78
C LEU A 22 9.22 25.19 -34.66
N ILE A 23 10.46 25.60 -34.41
CA ILE A 23 11.27 25.04 -33.31
C ILE A 23 10.61 25.32 -31.96
N LEU A 24 10.09 26.52 -31.73
CA LEU A 24 9.38 26.86 -30.49
C LEU A 24 8.10 26.04 -30.31
N VAL A 25 7.32 25.84 -31.38
CA VAL A 25 6.09 25.03 -31.35
C VAL A 25 6.41 23.56 -31.04
N VAL A 26 7.42 22.99 -31.71
CA VAL A 26 7.86 21.60 -31.44
C VAL A 26 8.39 21.48 -30.01
N GLY A 27 9.21 22.43 -29.55
CA GLY A 27 9.75 22.47 -28.19
C GLY A 27 8.64 22.55 -27.14
N ALA A 28 7.65 23.43 -27.32
CA ALA A 28 6.49 23.54 -26.45
C ALA A 28 5.68 22.24 -26.43
N GLY A 29 5.48 21.61 -27.60
CA GLY A 29 4.80 20.31 -27.70
C GLY A 29 5.49 19.23 -26.89
N VAL A 30 6.82 19.11 -26.99
CA VAL A 30 7.61 18.14 -26.21
C VAL A 30 7.46 18.38 -24.70
N VAL A 31 7.53 19.64 -24.25
CA VAL A 31 7.37 19.98 -22.83
C VAL A 31 5.98 19.60 -22.33
N VAL A 32 4.92 19.89 -23.09
CA VAL A 32 3.54 19.54 -22.71
C VAL A 32 3.36 18.04 -22.57
N VAL A 33 3.88 17.24 -23.51
CA VAL A 33 3.81 15.78 -23.44
C VAL A 33 4.55 15.27 -22.20
N ARG A 34 5.78 15.74 -21.96
CA ARG A 34 6.55 15.35 -20.77
C ARG A 34 5.86 15.69 -19.46
N VAL A 35 5.26 16.88 -19.35
CA VAL A 35 4.50 17.28 -18.16
C VAL A 35 3.27 16.40 -17.98
N ARG A 36 2.58 16.03 -19.07
CA ARG A 36 1.44 15.11 -19.01
C ARG A 36 1.86 13.72 -18.54
N ASP A 37 2.92 13.15 -19.10
CA ASP A 37 3.42 11.82 -18.72
C ASP A 37 3.82 11.79 -17.24
N LEU A 38 4.51 12.84 -16.77
CA LEU A 38 4.89 12.97 -15.35
C LEU A 38 3.66 13.06 -14.44
N ARG A 39 2.63 13.82 -14.83
CA ARG A 39 1.38 13.90 -14.06
C ARG A 39 0.67 12.54 -14.01
N GLN A 40 0.61 11.82 -15.12
CA GLN A 40 0.02 10.49 -15.18
C GLN A 40 0.79 9.48 -14.30
N ALA A 41 2.12 9.50 -14.37
CA ALA A 41 2.96 8.66 -13.51
C ALA A 41 2.77 8.96 -12.03
N ARG A 42 2.69 10.23 -11.64
CA ARG A 42 2.44 10.64 -10.24
C ARG A 42 1.04 10.25 -9.76
N ALA A 43 0.02 10.39 -10.61
CA ALA A 43 -1.34 9.96 -10.31
C ALA A 43 -1.44 8.42 -10.14
N ALA A 44 -0.76 7.67 -11.00
CA ALA A 44 -0.68 6.23 -10.85
C ALA A 44 0.02 5.85 -9.53
N LEU A 45 1.16 6.49 -9.23
CA LEU A 45 1.90 6.25 -7.99
C LEU A 45 1.06 6.56 -6.74
N SER A 46 0.34 7.68 -6.70
CA SER A 46 -0.51 8.00 -5.54
C SER A 46 -1.65 7.00 -5.36
N SER A 47 -2.19 6.44 -6.45
CA SER A 47 -3.19 5.37 -6.38
C SER A 47 -2.59 4.09 -5.78
N VAL A 48 -1.42 3.67 -6.26
CA VAL A 48 -0.71 2.48 -5.75
C VAL A 48 -0.31 2.65 -4.28
N MET A 49 0.09 3.86 -3.86
CA MET A 49 0.41 4.10 -2.44
C MET A 49 -0.79 3.89 -1.52
N VAL A 50 -1.98 4.34 -1.94
CA VAL A 50 -3.22 4.13 -1.18
C VAL A 50 -3.60 2.64 -1.17
N GLU A 51 -3.54 1.98 -2.32
CA GLU A 51 -3.79 0.54 -2.44
C GLU A 51 -2.84 -0.28 -1.56
N GLU A 52 -1.56 0.07 -1.53
CA GLU A 52 -0.56 -0.57 -0.69
C GLU A 52 -0.85 -0.35 0.81
N PHE A 53 -1.30 0.85 1.19
CA PHE A 53 -1.60 1.20 2.57
C PHE A 53 -2.91 0.57 3.08
N GLU A 54 -3.97 0.59 2.27
CA GLU A 54 -5.29 0.09 2.61
C GLU A 54 -5.40 -1.43 2.38
N GLY A 55 -4.83 -1.92 1.29
CA GLY A 55 -4.97 -3.30 0.83
C GLY A 55 -6.34 -3.60 0.22
N ASP A 56 -6.38 -4.64 -0.62
CA ASP A 56 -7.51 -4.89 -1.53
C ASP A 56 -8.69 -5.66 -0.92
N ARG A 57 -8.67 -5.98 0.37
CA ARG A 57 -9.64 -6.89 1.00
C ARG A 57 -10.46 -6.21 2.11
N PRO A 58 -11.80 -6.35 2.10
CA PRO A 58 -12.63 -5.92 3.21
C PRO A 58 -12.34 -6.77 4.46
N GLY A 59 -12.28 -6.13 5.63
CA GLY A 59 -12.13 -6.83 6.91
C GLY A 59 -10.76 -6.65 7.55
N ALA A 60 -10.63 -5.54 8.28
CA ALA A 60 -9.50 -5.17 9.14
C ALA A 60 -8.16 -4.95 8.43
N VAL A 61 -8.06 -3.81 7.75
CA VAL A 61 -6.77 -3.25 7.34
C VAL A 61 -5.92 -2.99 8.59
N PRO A 62 -4.70 -3.56 8.70
CA PRO A 62 -3.87 -3.39 9.89
C PRO A 62 -3.51 -1.91 10.16
N LEU A 63 -3.37 -1.12 9.09
CA LEU A 63 -2.97 0.29 9.15
C LEU A 63 -4.17 1.27 9.18
N GLY A 64 -5.37 0.81 8.84
CA GLY A 64 -6.57 1.65 8.68
C GLY A 64 -6.74 2.18 7.25
N GLU A 65 -7.60 3.19 7.12
CA GLU A 65 -7.82 3.92 5.86
C GLU A 65 -6.67 4.89 5.62
N ALA A 66 -6.39 5.16 4.35
CA ALA A 66 -5.45 6.19 3.97
C ALA A 66 -5.91 7.55 4.53
N PRO A 67 -4.96 8.47 4.79
CA PRO A 67 -5.29 9.80 5.28
C PRO A 67 -6.29 10.49 4.37
N GLY A 68 -7.42 10.98 4.91
CA GLY A 68 -8.48 11.60 4.11
C GLY A 68 -8.06 12.87 3.34
N SER A 69 -6.91 13.45 3.67
CA SER A 69 -6.29 14.55 2.90
C SER A 69 -5.52 14.08 1.67
N PHE A 70 -5.32 12.77 1.50
CA PHE A 70 -4.58 12.16 0.41
C PHE A 70 -5.55 11.44 -0.54
N VAL A 71 -5.79 12.03 -1.71
CA VAL A 71 -6.74 11.53 -2.70
C VAL A 71 -5.99 10.70 -3.75
N PRO A 72 -6.32 9.40 -3.92
CA PRO A 72 -5.67 8.55 -4.92
C PRO A 72 -5.88 9.11 -6.34
N GLY A 73 -4.83 9.10 -7.16
CA GLY A 73 -4.89 9.63 -8.53
C GLY A 73 -4.82 11.16 -8.64
N VAL A 74 -4.85 11.88 -7.51
CA VAL A 74 -4.92 13.36 -7.49
C VAL A 74 -3.83 13.97 -6.62
N SER A 75 -3.66 13.49 -5.39
CA SER A 75 -2.66 14.01 -4.47
C SER A 75 -1.26 13.73 -4.97
N ASP A 76 -0.37 14.68 -4.72
CA ASP A 76 1.04 14.52 -5.00
C ASP A 76 1.64 13.43 -4.07
N PRO A 77 2.33 12.40 -4.61
CA PRO A 77 2.96 11.36 -3.78
C PRO A 77 3.89 11.88 -2.67
N ASP A 78 4.51 13.05 -2.87
CA ASP A 78 5.43 13.68 -1.91
C ASP A 78 4.71 14.33 -0.70
N VAL A 79 3.38 14.47 -0.75
CA VAL A 79 2.60 14.99 0.39
C VAL A 79 2.07 13.89 1.31
N TRP A 80 2.45 12.63 1.08
CA TRP A 80 2.10 11.54 1.98
C TRP A 80 2.60 11.83 3.40
N PRO A 81 1.75 11.68 4.43
CA PRO A 81 2.14 12.09 5.77
C PRO A 81 3.22 11.18 6.35
N VAL A 82 4.02 11.76 7.24
CA VAL A 82 5.08 11.03 7.96
C VAL A 82 4.51 9.93 8.84
N ASP A 83 3.32 10.17 9.41
CA ASP A 83 2.62 9.26 10.31
C ASP A 83 1.14 9.16 9.92
N PRO A 84 0.78 8.27 8.98
CA PRO A 84 -0.60 8.04 8.55
C PRO A 84 -1.39 7.15 9.52
N ILE A 85 -0.74 6.44 10.46
CA ILE A 85 -1.37 5.39 11.25
C ILE A 85 -2.19 6.01 12.38
N PRO A 86 -3.52 5.75 12.45
CA PRO A 86 -4.34 6.24 13.55
C PRO A 86 -3.90 5.66 14.90
N SER A 87 -3.93 6.48 15.95
CA SER A 87 -3.56 6.07 17.32
C SER A 87 -4.37 4.86 17.82
N SER A 88 -5.63 4.73 17.40
CA SER A 88 -6.51 3.59 17.72
C SER A 88 -6.00 2.25 17.18
N ARG A 89 -5.16 2.25 16.14
CA ARG A 89 -4.59 1.03 15.54
C ARG A 89 -3.31 0.56 16.21
N VAL A 90 -2.60 1.45 16.92
CA VAL A 90 -1.25 1.19 17.45
C VAL A 90 -1.20 -0.04 18.35
N SER A 91 -2.14 -0.15 19.29
CA SER A 91 -2.18 -1.30 20.22
C SER A 91 -2.35 -2.63 19.46
N GLY A 92 -3.28 -2.66 18.50
CA GLY A 92 -3.53 -3.84 17.68
C GLY A 92 -2.34 -4.24 16.81
N ILE A 93 -1.67 -3.25 16.19
CA ILE A 93 -0.46 -3.50 15.41
C ILE A 93 0.66 -4.06 16.30
N ARG A 94 0.88 -3.48 17.50
CA ARG A 94 1.90 -3.99 18.43
C ARG A 94 1.62 -5.43 18.87
N LYS A 95 0.35 -5.77 19.13
CA LYS A 95 -0.07 -7.14 19.44
C LYS A 95 0.21 -8.09 18.27
N ALA A 96 -0.15 -7.68 17.04
CA ALA A 96 0.12 -8.46 15.83
C ALA A 96 1.62 -8.66 15.56
N ILE A 97 2.45 -7.62 15.76
CA ILE A 97 3.91 -7.72 15.65
C ILE A 97 4.47 -8.73 16.66
N SER A 98 3.97 -8.72 17.90
CA SER A 98 4.41 -9.67 18.92
C SER A 98 4.17 -11.12 18.50
N VAL A 99 2.99 -11.41 17.94
CA VAL A 99 2.67 -12.74 17.41
C VAL A 99 3.55 -13.04 16.19
N TYR A 100 3.57 -12.16 15.18
CA TYR A 100 4.37 -12.34 13.97
C TYR A 100 5.85 -12.64 14.27
N ASN A 101 6.47 -11.87 15.17
CA ASN A 101 7.87 -12.07 15.54
C ASN A 101 8.12 -13.40 16.26
N SER A 102 7.12 -13.92 16.97
CA SER A 102 7.20 -15.26 17.58
C SER A 102 7.13 -16.37 16.53
N LEU A 103 6.38 -16.15 15.45
CA LEU A 103 6.21 -17.10 14.36
C LEU A 103 7.38 -17.06 13.38
N PHE A 104 7.92 -15.87 13.12
CA PHE A 104 8.99 -15.63 12.15
C PHE A 104 10.21 -14.96 12.81
N PRO A 105 10.95 -15.67 13.67
CA PRO A 105 12.06 -15.09 14.44
C PRO A 105 13.22 -14.57 13.57
N GLY A 106 13.35 -15.02 12.32
CA GLY A 106 14.33 -14.51 11.35
C GLY A 106 13.94 -13.17 10.70
N ASP A 107 12.65 -12.83 10.70
CA ASP A 107 12.08 -11.71 9.96
C ASP A 107 11.35 -10.72 10.87
N THR A 108 11.84 -10.57 12.09
CA THR A 108 11.23 -9.68 13.08
C THR A 108 11.13 -8.23 12.61
N VAL A 109 10.03 -7.59 12.99
CA VAL A 109 9.75 -6.17 12.72
C VAL A 109 9.45 -5.43 14.01
N SER A 110 9.52 -4.10 13.95
CA SER A 110 9.15 -3.22 15.06
C SER A 110 8.03 -2.28 14.63
N PHE A 111 7.28 -1.75 15.59
CA PHE A 111 6.25 -0.77 15.28
C PHE A 111 6.84 0.49 14.59
N GLU A 112 8.00 0.97 15.06
CA GLU A 112 8.65 2.15 14.47
C GLU A 112 9.15 1.89 13.04
N SER A 113 9.61 0.68 12.74
CA SER A 113 10.05 0.32 11.38
C SER A 113 8.85 0.22 10.43
N VAL A 114 7.74 -0.41 10.86
CA VAL A 114 6.48 -0.45 10.10
C VAL A 114 5.93 0.96 9.88
N LYS A 115 5.88 1.77 10.95
CA LYS A 115 5.43 3.16 10.90
C LYS A 115 6.25 4.00 9.92
N ARG A 116 7.57 3.86 9.96
CA ARG A 116 8.46 4.53 9.01
C ARG A 116 8.18 4.07 7.58
N ALA A 117 8.12 2.74 7.37
CA ALA A 117 7.98 2.12 6.06
C ALA A 117 6.67 2.48 5.34
N TYR A 118 5.56 2.57 6.07
CA TYR A 118 4.24 2.95 5.53
C TYR A 118 3.87 4.41 5.72
N GLY A 119 4.68 5.17 6.47
CA GLY A 119 4.57 6.62 6.59
C GLY A 119 5.52 7.30 5.62
N ARG A 120 6.48 8.06 6.16
CA ARG A 120 7.43 8.87 5.38
C ARG A 120 8.17 8.15 4.24
N ASP A 121 8.32 6.83 4.32
CA ASP A 121 9.09 6.06 3.33
C ASP A 121 8.22 5.33 2.31
N LEU A 122 6.88 5.39 2.42
CA LEU A 122 5.97 4.62 1.57
C LEU A 122 6.21 4.86 0.09
N LYS A 123 6.32 6.14 -0.33
CA LYS A 123 6.59 6.51 -1.71
C LYS A 123 7.83 5.80 -2.25
N ARG A 124 8.96 5.91 -1.53
CA ARG A 124 10.23 5.28 -1.92
C ARG A 124 10.06 3.76 -2.01
N ASN A 125 9.38 3.18 -1.04
CA ASN A 125 9.20 1.74 -0.96
C ASN A 125 8.36 1.21 -2.12
N VAL A 126 7.27 1.89 -2.48
CA VAL A 126 6.45 1.58 -3.65
C VAL A 126 7.26 1.75 -4.94
N GLU A 127 7.93 2.89 -5.13
CA GLU A 127 8.74 3.16 -6.34
C GLU A 127 9.86 2.14 -6.55
N GLN A 128 10.43 1.62 -5.45
CA GLN A 128 11.54 0.66 -5.50
C GLN A 128 11.08 -0.79 -5.43
N GLY A 129 9.78 -1.07 -5.27
CA GLY A 129 9.24 -2.42 -5.13
C GLY A 129 9.69 -3.11 -3.83
N TRP A 130 9.64 -2.40 -2.71
CA TRP A 130 9.88 -2.92 -1.35
C TRP A 130 11.25 -3.59 -1.13
N LYS A 131 12.30 -3.11 -1.80
CA LYS A 131 13.66 -3.67 -1.68
C LYS A 131 14.30 -3.49 -0.31
N LEU A 132 14.05 -2.35 0.36
CA LEU A 132 14.68 -2.00 1.64
C LEU A 132 13.87 -2.46 2.86
N ASP A 133 12.57 -2.19 2.88
CA ASP A 133 11.68 -2.49 4.01
C ASP A 133 10.83 -3.75 3.74
N LYS A 134 11.47 -4.80 3.19
CA LYS A 134 10.80 -6.05 2.76
C LYS A 134 10.12 -6.79 3.92
N LYS A 135 10.69 -6.71 5.14
CA LYS A 135 10.15 -7.39 6.32
C LYS A 135 8.86 -6.75 6.79
N GLU A 136 8.82 -5.42 6.80
CA GLU A 136 7.63 -4.63 7.11
C GLU A 136 6.50 -4.89 6.10
N HIS A 137 6.86 -5.01 4.82
CA HIS A 137 5.93 -5.41 3.76
C HIS A 137 5.37 -6.81 3.99
N ALA A 138 6.23 -7.79 4.27
CA ALA A 138 5.84 -9.17 4.57
C ALA A 138 4.92 -9.27 5.79
N PHE A 139 5.21 -8.51 6.85
CA PHE A 139 4.37 -8.43 8.05
C PHE A 139 2.96 -7.92 7.75
N ILE A 140 2.82 -6.86 6.96
CA ILE A 140 1.50 -6.31 6.59
C ILE A 140 0.74 -7.28 5.67
N HIS A 141 1.42 -7.90 4.70
CA HIS A 141 0.82 -8.94 3.88
C HIS A 141 0.34 -10.14 4.69
N TRP A 142 1.16 -10.63 5.63
CA TRP A 142 0.78 -11.70 6.54
C TRP A 142 -0.42 -11.28 7.40
N SER A 143 -0.43 -10.04 7.92
CA SER A 143 -1.52 -9.50 8.74
C SER A 143 -2.85 -9.50 7.99
N ARG A 144 -2.83 -9.25 6.67
CA ARG A 144 -3.99 -9.27 5.77
C ARG A 144 -4.40 -10.68 5.32
N HIS A 145 -3.54 -11.68 5.49
CA HIS A 145 -3.84 -13.04 5.07
C HIS A 145 -4.93 -13.65 5.97
N TYR A 146 -5.73 -14.56 5.40
CA TYR A 146 -6.74 -15.28 6.19
C TYR A 146 -6.05 -16.16 7.22
N ALA A 147 -6.56 -16.10 8.45
CA ALA A 147 -6.06 -16.88 9.55
C ALA A 147 -6.45 -18.34 9.36
N ASN A 148 -5.46 -19.22 9.45
CA ASN A 148 -5.71 -20.65 9.50
C ASN A 148 -6.03 -21.03 10.95
N LEU A 149 -7.31 -21.09 11.28
CA LEU A 149 -7.81 -21.30 12.63
C LEU A 149 -8.35 -22.72 12.82
N VAL A 150 -8.11 -23.26 14.01
CA VAL A 150 -8.62 -24.57 14.46
C VAL A 150 -9.28 -24.44 15.83
N TYR A 151 -10.15 -25.38 16.18
CA TYR A 151 -10.72 -25.44 17.52
C TYR A 151 -9.64 -25.78 18.55
N LYS A 152 -9.54 -24.95 19.59
CA LYS A 152 -8.57 -25.08 20.68
C LYS A 152 -8.88 -26.27 21.60
N ASN A 153 -10.16 -26.59 21.75
CA ASN A 153 -10.70 -27.65 22.59
C ASN A 153 -11.79 -28.41 21.83
N ASP A 154 -12.18 -29.57 22.36
CA ASP A 154 -13.39 -30.26 21.92
C ASP A 154 -14.62 -29.40 22.24
N ILE A 155 -15.50 -29.21 21.26
CA ILE A 155 -16.71 -28.39 21.38
C ILE A 155 -17.92 -29.31 21.49
N PHE A 156 -18.75 -29.08 22.51
CA PHE A 156 -19.97 -29.85 22.77
C PHE A 156 -21.21 -28.97 22.64
N SER A 157 -22.27 -29.52 22.05
CA SER A 157 -23.61 -28.93 22.02
C SER A 157 -24.60 -30.00 22.47
N ASP A 158 -25.44 -29.68 23.46
CA ASP A 158 -26.41 -30.61 24.06
C ASP A 158 -25.82 -31.98 24.47
N GLY A 159 -24.61 -31.96 25.02
CA GLY A 159 -23.89 -33.16 25.47
C GLY A 159 -23.31 -34.01 24.32
N ARG A 160 -23.40 -33.56 23.07
CA ARG A 160 -22.79 -34.22 21.90
C ARG A 160 -21.57 -33.44 21.44
N LEU A 161 -20.52 -34.18 21.11
CA LEU A 161 -19.33 -33.63 20.48
C LEU A 161 -19.69 -33.17 19.06
N ILE A 162 -19.45 -31.88 18.76
CA ILE A 162 -19.72 -31.29 17.45
C ILE A 162 -18.42 -30.97 16.68
N HIS A 163 -17.33 -30.66 17.38
CA HIS A 163 -16.00 -30.46 16.78
C HIS A 163 -14.93 -31.03 17.69
N HIS A 164 -13.95 -31.71 17.10
CA HIS A 164 -12.75 -32.12 17.79
C HIS A 164 -11.76 -30.96 17.90
N LYS A 165 -10.97 -30.98 18.97
CA LYS A 165 -9.78 -30.16 19.07
C LYS A 165 -8.88 -30.38 17.84
N GLY A 166 -8.47 -29.28 17.21
CA GLY A 166 -7.64 -29.30 16.01
C GLY A 166 -8.41 -29.36 14.70
N ASP A 167 -9.74 -29.57 14.73
CA ASP A 167 -10.56 -29.46 13.53
C ASP A 167 -10.49 -28.03 12.97
N LYS A 168 -10.52 -27.90 11.64
CA LYS A 168 -10.57 -26.59 10.97
C LYS A 168 -11.81 -25.84 11.43
N ALA A 169 -11.62 -24.60 11.88
CA ALA A 169 -12.71 -23.74 12.33
C ALA A 169 -13.40 -23.08 11.12
N ILE A 170 -14.42 -23.75 10.57
CA ILE A 170 -15.13 -23.29 9.36
C ILE A 170 -15.98 -22.05 9.66
N ASP A 171 -16.46 -21.88 10.89
CA ASP A 171 -17.34 -20.78 11.30
C ASP A 171 -16.66 -19.40 11.26
N VAL A 172 -15.33 -19.38 11.19
CA VAL A 172 -14.50 -18.16 11.17
C VAL A 172 -13.64 -18.09 9.90
N ASP A 173 -14.03 -18.83 8.85
CA ASP A 173 -13.37 -18.75 7.55
C ASP A 173 -13.50 -17.33 6.97
N GLY A 174 -12.40 -16.80 6.46
CA GLY A 174 -12.33 -15.41 5.96
C GLY A 174 -11.92 -14.36 7.01
N ILE A 175 -11.70 -14.73 8.26
CA ILE A 175 -11.09 -13.85 9.27
C ILE A 175 -9.59 -13.69 8.99
N THR A 176 -9.06 -12.46 9.02
CA THR A 176 -7.63 -12.20 8.81
C THR A 176 -6.80 -12.44 10.07
N ASN A 177 -5.50 -12.67 9.92
CA ASN A 177 -4.55 -12.80 11.04
C ASN A 177 -4.64 -11.61 11.99
N TYR A 178 -4.66 -10.39 11.45
CA TYR A 178 -4.78 -9.18 12.25
C TYR A 178 -6.10 -9.12 13.02
N TYR A 179 -7.23 -9.44 12.38
CA TYR A 179 -8.53 -9.38 13.05
C TYR A 179 -8.61 -10.38 14.19
N PHE A 180 -8.20 -11.63 13.95
CA PHE A 180 -8.17 -12.67 14.97
C PHE A 180 -7.31 -12.25 16.18
N ILE A 181 -6.09 -11.77 15.94
CA ILE A 181 -5.17 -11.38 17.04
C ILE A 181 -5.71 -10.19 17.83
N THR A 182 -6.28 -9.20 17.16
CA THR A 182 -6.81 -8.00 17.83
C THR A 182 -8.10 -8.26 18.60
N HIS A 183 -8.82 -9.35 18.29
CA HIS A 183 -10.06 -9.75 18.94
C HIS A 183 -9.95 -11.08 19.69
N SER A 184 -8.75 -11.64 19.85
CA SER A 184 -8.53 -12.96 20.45
C SER A 184 -9.07 -13.11 21.86
N ASP A 185 -9.21 -11.99 22.57
CA ASP A 185 -9.65 -11.94 23.96
C ASP A 185 -11.19 -11.84 24.07
N SER A 186 -11.88 -11.72 22.94
CA SER A 186 -13.35 -11.72 22.89
C SER A 186 -13.91 -13.14 22.96
N HIS A 187 -15.12 -13.26 23.51
CA HIS A 187 -15.85 -14.54 23.55
C HIS A 187 -16.04 -15.16 22.17
N ALA A 188 -16.09 -14.36 21.10
CA ALA A 188 -16.22 -14.85 19.73
C ALA A 188 -15.00 -15.65 19.25
N PHE A 189 -13.83 -15.48 19.88
CA PHE A 189 -12.58 -16.11 19.45
C PHE A 189 -11.93 -17.03 20.50
N GLN A 190 -12.53 -17.18 21.67
CA GLN A 190 -11.97 -17.92 22.81
C GLN A 190 -11.71 -19.42 22.52
N ASP A 191 -12.50 -19.99 21.61
CA ASP A 191 -12.50 -21.41 21.26
C ASP A 191 -11.59 -21.74 20.08
N TYR A 192 -10.91 -20.74 19.51
CA TYR A 192 -10.04 -20.91 18.35
C TYR A 192 -8.58 -20.60 18.68
N MET A 193 -7.69 -21.21 17.90
CA MET A 193 -6.26 -20.91 17.90
C MET A 193 -5.69 -21.06 16.50
N PHE A 194 -4.49 -20.53 16.27
CA PHE A 194 -3.76 -20.81 15.04
C PHE A 194 -3.49 -22.31 14.90
N ALA A 195 -3.63 -22.82 13.67
CA ALA A 195 -3.26 -24.19 13.33
C ALA A 195 -1.77 -24.45 13.69
N PRO A 196 -1.44 -25.60 14.29
CA PRO A 196 -0.05 -25.98 14.56
C PRO A 196 0.78 -26.00 13.27
N GLY A 197 2.01 -25.50 13.33
CA GLY A 197 2.95 -25.53 12.20
C GLY A 197 2.66 -24.58 11.04
N GLN A 198 1.71 -23.65 11.19
CA GLN A 198 1.46 -22.56 10.21
C GLN A 198 1.51 -21.16 10.84
N GLY A 199 2.09 -21.10 12.04
CA GLY A 199 2.91 -19.99 12.46
C GLY A 199 4.40 -20.37 12.51
N GLU A 200 4.78 -21.40 11.75
CA GLU A 200 6.15 -21.75 11.37
C GLU A 200 6.24 -21.66 9.84
#